data_AF-A0A5A7UDH5-F1
#
_entry.id   AF-A0A5A7UDH5-F1
#
_cell.length_a   1.000
_cell.length_b   1.000
_cell.length_c   1.000
_cell.angle_alpha   90.00
_cell.angle_beta   90.00
_cell.angle_gamma   90.00
#
_symmetry.space_group_name_H-M   'P 1'
#
loop_
_entity.id
_entity.type
_entity.pdbx_description
1 polymer ?
#
loop_
_entity_poly.entity_id
_entity_poly.type
_entity_poly.pdbx_seq_one_letter_code
_entity_poly.pdbx_strand_id
1 'polypeptide(L)'
;MSVGYQIPKFQQFDRKGNPKHIAHFVETCENAGLRGDQLEKQLVRNLKENAFEWYTDLELEVIDSWKQLEVEFLNHFYNTRCVISMMELTNTKQPKEEPGINCINRWRALSLDCKYKLTKLYVVEMCTQGMHWELYYILQGIKLRMFA
;
A
#
# COMPACT_ATOMS: atom_id res chain seq x y z
N MET A 1 18.42 -34.70 6.06
CA MET A 1 18.64 -33.98 4.79
C MET A 1 18.53 -32.49 5.08
N SER A 2 19.65 -31.77 5.08
CA SER A 2 19.65 -30.31 5.18
C SER A 2 18.96 -29.77 3.93
N VAL A 3 17.79 -29.15 4.08
CA VAL A 3 17.17 -28.36 3.01
C VAL A 3 18.18 -27.26 2.69
N GLY A 4 18.91 -27.45 1.60
CA GLY A 4 19.93 -26.50 1.16
C GLY A 4 19.25 -25.17 0.98
N TYR A 5 19.72 -24.16 1.70
CA TYR A 5 19.27 -22.78 1.57
C TYR A 5 19.56 -22.32 0.13
N GLN A 6 18.60 -22.52 -0.78
CA GLN A 6 18.70 -21.99 -2.12
C GLN A 6 18.34 -20.51 -2.07
N ILE A 7 19.36 -19.68 -2.22
CA ILE A 7 19.19 -18.24 -2.39
C ILE A 7 18.42 -18.03 -3.70
N PRO A 8 17.22 -17.43 -3.67
CA PRO A 8 16.53 -17.07 -4.90
C PRO A 8 17.39 -16.05 -5.64
N LYS A 9 17.66 -16.30 -6.92
CA LYS A 9 18.41 -15.37 -7.76
C LYS A 9 17.44 -14.34 -8.31
N PHE A 10 17.68 -13.08 -8.00
CA PHE A 10 16.92 -11.97 -8.56
C PHE A 10 17.72 -11.26 -9.64
N GLN A 11 17.00 -10.67 -10.59
CA GLN A 11 17.60 -9.67 -11.45
C GLN A 11 17.92 -8.44 -10.59
N GLN A 12 19.13 -7.91 -10.73
CA GLN A 12 19.57 -6.80 -9.88
C GLN A 12 18.80 -5.51 -10.21
N PHE A 13 18.51 -4.73 -9.18
CA PHE A 13 17.71 -3.51 -9.29
C PHE A 13 18.60 -2.29 -9.51
N ASP A 14 18.45 -1.63 -10.66
CA ASP A 14 19.24 -0.50 -11.15
C ASP A 14 18.39 0.77 -11.36
N ARG A 15 17.26 0.91 -10.64
CA ARG A 15 16.30 2.04 -10.73
C ARG A 15 15.39 2.04 -11.99
N LYS A 16 15.71 1.31 -13.07
CA LYS A 16 14.83 1.22 -14.27
C LYS A 16 13.74 0.15 -14.15
N GLY A 17 13.71 -0.59 -13.04
CA GLY A 17 12.81 -1.73 -12.85
C GLY A 17 11.35 -1.36 -12.59
N ASN A 18 10.43 -2.13 -13.17
CA ASN A 18 8.98 -2.09 -12.97
C ASN A 18 8.61 -2.26 -11.46
N PRO A 19 7.67 -1.50 -10.88
CA PRO A 19 7.20 -1.67 -9.49
C PRO A 19 6.72 -3.09 -9.14
N LYS A 20 6.32 -3.88 -10.15
CA LYS A 20 6.03 -5.31 -9.99
C LYS A 20 7.24 -6.14 -9.53
N HIS A 21 8.46 -5.62 -9.68
CA HIS A 21 9.69 -6.31 -9.29
C HIS A 21 9.79 -6.49 -7.77
N ILE A 22 9.36 -5.51 -6.96
CA ILE A 22 9.34 -5.68 -5.50
C ILE A 22 8.27 -6.68 -5.09
N ALA A 23 7.05 -6.58 -5.63
CA ALA A 23 5.98 -7.51 -5.30
C ALA A 23 6.41 -8.96 -5.62
N HIS A 24 7.03 -9.17 -6.78
CA HIS A 24 7.60 -10.46 -7.17
C HIS A 24 8.77 -10.88 -6.26
N PHE A 25 9.63 -9.95 -5.85
CA PHE A 25 10.72 -10.21 -4.90
C PHE A 25 10.18 -10.71 -3.56
N VAL A 26 9.20 -10.00 -2.98
CA VAL A 26 8.54 -10.37 -1.71
C VAL A 26 7.90 -11.74 -1.85
N GLU A 27 7.06 -11.95 -2.86
CA GLU A 27 6.38 -13.23 -3.09
C GLU A 27 7.38 -14.39 -3.24
N THR A 28 8.46 -14.19 -4.00
CA THR A 28 9.51 -15.21 -4.18
C THR A 28 10.21 -15.52 -2.86
N CYS A 29 10.53 -14.51 -2.07
CA CYS A 29 11.16 -14.70 -0.77
C CYS A 29 10.24 -15.37 0.24
N GLU A 30 8.96 -15.01 0.28
CA GLU A 30 7.95 -15.65 1.13
C GLU A 30 7.75 -17.13 0.76
N ASN A 31 7.70 -17.44 -0.54
CA ASN A 31 7.63 -18.81 -1.04
C ASN A 31 8.89 -19.62 -0.70
N ALA A 32 10.06 -18.96 -0.60
CA ALA A 32 11.31 -19.56 -0.14
C ALA A 32 11.42 -19.62 1.40
N GLY A 33 10.39 -19.21 2.14
CA GLY A 33 10.36 -19.23 3.60
C GLY A 33 11.18 -18.13 4.27
N LEU A 34 11.59 -17.09 3.54
CA LEU A 34 12.37 -15.97 4.07
C LEU A 34 11.43 -14.95 4.73
N ARG A 35 11.75 -14.54 5.96
CA ARG A 35 10.97 -13.57 6.74
C ARG A 35 11.90 -12.59 7.46
N GLY A 36 11.39 -11.41 7.80
CA GLY A 36 12.07 -10.43 8.64
C GLY A 36 13.45 -10.02 8.13
N ASP A 37 14.47 -10.13 8.97
CA ASP A 37 15.87 -9.79 8.69
C ASP A 37 16.45 -10.51 7.46
N GLN A 38 15.94 -11.70 7.16
CA GLN A 38 16.37 -12.47 6.00
C GLN A 38 15.91 -11.85 4.68
N LEU A 39 14.79 -11.13 4.67
CA LEU A 39 14.32 -10.36 3.52
C LEU A 39 15.21 -9.15 3.29
N GLU A 40 15.55 -8.43 4.36
CA GLU A 40 16.42 -7.24 4.32
C GLU A 40 17.79 -7.60 3.74
N LYS A 41 18.43 -8.65 4.27
CA LYS A 41 19.72 -9.14 3.79
C LYS A 41 19.68 -9.53 2.32
N GLN A 42 18.57 -10.10 1.84
CA GLN A 42 18.42 -10.44 0.44
C GLN A 42 18.14 -9.21 -0.43
N LEU A 43 17.39 -8.24 0.06
CA LEU A 43 17.13 -7.01 -0.68
C LEU A 43 18.44 -6.27 -0.94
N VAL A 44 19.24 -6.03 0.10
CA VAL A 44 20.54 -5.33 0.02
C VAL A 44 21.48 -5.98 -0.99
N ARG A 45 21.50 -7.33 -1.05
CA ARG A 45 22.32 -8.08 -2.01
C ARG A 45 21.90 -7.89 -3.47
N ASN A 46 20.66 -7.50 -3.71
CA ASN A 46 20.11 -7.30 -5.04
C ASN A 46 20.02 -5.82 -5.45
N LEU A 47 20.38 -4.89 -4.56
CA LEU A 47 20.52 -3.47 -4.90
C LEU A 47 21.82 -3.22 -5.66
N LYS A 48 21.77 -2.32 -6.63
CA LYS A 48 22.93 -1.86 -7.38
C LYS A 48 22.96 -0.33 -7.52
N GLU A 49 24.16 0.20 -7.65
CA GLU A 49 24.43 1.61 -7.99
C GLU A 49 23.64 2.56 -7.08
N ASN A 50 22.86 3.49 -7.64
CA ASN A 50 22.05 4.45 -6.90
C ASN A 50 21.12 3.81 -5.86
N ALA A 51 20.67 2.57 -6.09
CA ALA A 51 19.80 1.91 -5.12
C ALA A 51 20.57 1.47 -3.86
N PHE A 52 21.83 1.11 -4.03
CA PHE A 52 22.72 0.77 -2.93
C PHE A 52 23.20 2.04 -2.20
N GLU A 53 23.52 3.11 -2.94
CA GLU A 53 23.91 4.42 -2.37
C GLU A 53 22.82 5.00 -1.46
N TRP A 54 21.56 5.00 -1.92
CA TRP A 54 20.43 5.37 -1.07
C TRP A 54 20.31 4.53 0.20
N TYR A 55 20.53 3.21 0.10
CA TYR A 55 20.44 2.32 1.25
C TYR A 55 21.54 2.62 2.28
N THR A 56 22.74 3.01 1.83
CA THR A 56 23.83 3.41 2.72
C THR A 56 23.64 4.79 3.35
N ASP A 57 22.94 5.69 2.66
CA ASP A 57 22.59 7.03 3.17
C ASP A 57 21.40 7.03 4.12
N LEU A 58 20.71 5.89 4.23
CA LEU A 58 19.58 5.76 5.13
C LEU A 58 20.04 5.77 6.57
N GLU A 59 19.43 6.61 7.40
CA GLU A 59 19.63 6.58 8.85
C GLU A 59 19.08 5.25 9.40
N LEU A 60 19.97 4.26 9.53
CA LEU A 60 19.65 2.91 10.00
C LEU A 60 19.06 2.89 11.43
N GLU A 61 19.18 3.99 12.18
CA GLU A 61 18.56 4.14 13.50
C GLU A 61 17.02 4.28 13.45
N VAL A 62 16.45 4.56 12.27
CA VAL A 62 15.01 4.83 12.11
C VAL A 62 14.24 3.62 11.57
N ILE A 63 14.93 2.62 10.99
CA ILE A 63 14.29 1.42 10.44
C ILE A 63 14.41 0.25 11.41
N ASP A 64 13.28 -0.14 12.00
CA ASP A 64 13.19 -1.28 12.92
C ASP A 64 12.71 -2.58 12.25
N SER A 65 12.22 -2.50 11.02
CA SER A 65 11.56 -3.63 10.37
C SER A 65 11.55 -3.56 8.85
N TRP A 66 11.57 -4.74 8.24
CA TRP A 66 11.34 -4.95 6.80
C TRP A 66 10.20 -4.10 6.24
N LYS A 67 9.10 -3.98 7.00
CA LYS A 67 7.91 -3.25 6.57
C LYS A 67 8.14 -1.75 6.47
N GLN A 68 8.98 -1.18 7.32
CA GLN A 68 9.39 0.23 7.22
C GLN A 68 10.36 0.41 6.05
N LEU A 69 11.33 -0.49 5.89
CA LEU A 69 12.26 -0.48 4.76
C LEU A 69 11.55 -0.57 3.42
N GLU A 70 10.55 -1.45 3.29
CA GLU A 70 9.72 -1.58 2.10
C GLU A 70 8.99 -0.27 1.78
N VAL A 71 8.45 0.42 2.79
CA VAL A 71 7.75 1.70 2.61
C VAL A 71 8.71 2.80 2.15
N GLU A 72 9.87 2.95 2.80
CA GLU A 72 10.87 3.95 2.41
C GLU A 72 11.45 3.68 1.01
N PHE A 73 11.67 2.41 0.68
CA PHE A 73 12.12 2.00 -0.65
C PHE A 73 11.09 2.37 -1.72
N LEU A 74 9.81 2.06 -1.49
CA LEU A 74 8.72 2.44 -2.39
C LEU A 74 8.58 3.97 -2.50
N ASN A 75 8.71 4.69 -1.38
CA ASN A 75 8.65 6.15 -1.37
C ASN A 75 9.81 6.80 -2.15
N HIS A 76 11.01 6.21 -2.13
CA HIS A 76 12.19 6.79 -2.75
C HIS A 76 12.32 6.45 -4.24
N PHE A 77 12.26 5.16 -4.61
CA PHE A 77 12.49 4.73 -6.00
C PHE A 77 11.22 4.74 -6.84
N TYR A 78 10.08 4.55 -6.20
CA TYR A 78 8.80 4.44 -6.87
C TYR A 78 7.89 5.63 -6.59
N ASN A 79 8.45 6.76 -6.12
CA ASN A 79 7.72 7.98 -5.82
C ASN A 79 6.82 8.43 -6.98
N THR A 80 5.61 7.89 -7.10
CA THR A 80 4.69 8.13 -8.22
C THR A 80 3.38 7.36 -8.02
N ARG A 81 2.34 8.03 -7.50
CA ARG A 81 0.91 7.93 -7.92
C ARG A 81 -0.13 8.23 -6.85
N CYS A 82 0.24 8.62 -5.64
CA CYS A 82 -0.77 9.18 -4.74
C CYS A 82 -1.12 10.60 -5.17
N VAL A 83 -1.99 10.69 -6.18
CA VAL A 83 -2.53 11.95 -6.69
C VAL A 83 -3.60 12.49 -5.75
N ILE A 84 -4.29 11.58 -5.05
CA ILE A 84 -5.47 11.91 -4.27
C ILE A 84 -5.10 12.11 -2.80
N SER A 85 -5.31 13.34 -2.32
CA SER A 85 -5.24 13.73 -0.92
C SER A 85 -6.48 13.25 -0.14
N MET A 86 -6.39 13.26 1.19
CA MET A 86 -7.54 13.03 2.08
C MET A 86 -8.72 13.97 1.75
N MET A 87 -8.40 15.23 1.43
CA MET A 87 -9.40 16.26 1.14
C MET A 87 -10.18 15.95 -0.14
N GLU A 88 -9.51 15.50 -1.20
CA GLU A 88 -10.16 15.11 -2.46
C GLU A 88 -11.06 13.88 -2.29
N LEU A 89 -10.64 12.91 -1.47
CA LEU A 89 -11.47 11.75 -1.09
C LEU A 89 -12.74 12.16 -0.33
N THR A 90 -12.64 13.08 0.64
CA THR A 90 -13.81 13.57 1.38
C THR A 90 -14.76 14.43 0.54
N ASN A 91 -14.22 15.10 -0.48
CA ASN A 91 -15.00 15.95 -1.37
C ASN A 91 -15.68 15.18 -2.51
N THR A 92 -15.43 13.88 -2.63
CA THR A 92 -16.07 13.04 -3.65
C THR A 92 -17.53 12.80 -3.29
N LYS A 93 -18.41 13.65 -3.84
CA LYS A 93 -19.86 13.56 -3.64
C LYS A 93 -20.54 12.77 -4.75
N GLN A 94 -21.63 12.09 -4.38
CA GLN A 94 -22.56 11.46 -5.32
C GLN A 94 -23.33 12.54 -6.10
N PRO A 95 -23.20 12.62 -7.45
CA PRO A 95 -24.05 13.42 -8.30
C PRO A 95 -25.51 13.00 -8.20
N LYS A 96 -26.44 13.94 -8.41
CA LYS A 96 -27.90 13.72 -8.24
C LYS A 96 -28.48 12.56 -9.05
N GLU A 97 -27.88 12.25 -10.19
CA GLU A 97 -28.35 11.23 -11.14
C GLU A 97 -27.51 9.94 -11.12
N GLU A 98 -26.42 9.91 -10.32
CA GLU A 98 -25.56 8.72 -10.24
C GLU A 98 -26.16 7.68 -9.26
N PRO A 99 -26.32 6.41 -9.65
CA PRO A 99 -26.67 5.34 -8.71
C PRO A 99 -25.61 5.17 -7.62
N GLY A 100 -26.03 4.93 -6.37
CA GLY A 100 -25.11 4.84 -5.22
C GLY A 100 -23.98 3.81 -5.40
N ILE A 101 -24.25 2.70 -6.08
CA ILE A 101 -23.24 1.67 -6.37
C ILE A 101 -22.09 2.18 -7.25
N ASN A 102 -22.39 3.07 -8.20
CA ASN A 102 -21.37 3.67 -9.07
C ASN A 102 -20.51 4.66 -8.29
N CYS A 103 -21.12 5.43 -7.39
CA CYS A 103 -20.39 6.30 -6.47
C CYS A 103 -19.45 5.50 -5.56
N ILE A 104 -19.90 4.37 -5.01
CA ILE A 104 -19.06 3.49 -4.16
C ILE A 104 -17.88 2.95 -4.96
N ASN A 105 -18.10 2.48 -6.18
CA ASN A 105 -17.03 1.95 -7.03
C ASN A 105 -16.01 3.03 -7.42
N ARG A 106 -16.48 4.25 -7.72
CA ARG A 106 -15.62 5.40 -8.02
C ARG A 106 -14.81 5.82 -6.79
N TRP A 107 -15.43 5.93 -5.62
CA TRP A 107 -14.74 6.24 -4.37
C TRP A 107 -13.71 5.15 -4.02
N ARG A 108 -14.06 3.88 -4.19
CA ARG A 108 -13.13 2.75 -3.99
C ARG A 108 -11.92 2.87 -4.92
N ALA A 109 -12.12 3.16 -6.20
CA ALA A 109 -11.02 3.37 -7.14
C ALA A 109 -10.11 4.53 -6.70
N LEU A 110 -10.68 5.68 -6.32
CA LEU A 110 -9.93 6.84 -5.81
C LEU A 110 -9.16 6.53 -4.52
N SER A 111 -9.73 5.71 -3.64
CA SER A 111 -9.10 5.34 -2.36
C SER A 111 -7.85 4.46 -2.53
N LEU A 112 -7.74 3.72 -3.64
CA LEU A 112 -6.57 2.90 -3.95
C LEU A 112 -5.36 3.78 -4.31
N ASP A 113 -5.61 4.98 -4.83
CA ASP A 113 -4.59 5.99 -5.17
C ASP A 113 -4.39 7.01 -4.03
N CYS A 114 -4.87 6.73 -2.81
CA CYS A 114 -4.72 7.61 -1.66
C CYS A 114 -3.32 7.54 -1.05
N LYS A 115 -2.74 8.70 -0.73
CA LYS A 115 -1.43 8.81 -0.04
C LYS A 115 -1.39 8.11 1.32
N TYR A 116 -2.53 7.97 1.98
CA TYR A 116 -2.61 7.51 3.36
C TYR A 116 -3.29 6.15 3.44
N LYS A 117 -2.75 5.24 4.26
CA LYS A 117 -3.43 4.00 4.63
C LYS A 117 -4.65 4.32 5.50
N LEU A 118 -5.83 4.09 4.96
CA LEU A 118 -7.09 4.29 5.68
C LEU A 118 -7.48 3.03 6.47
N THR A 119 -7.97 3.21 7.70
CA THR A 119 -8.58 2.11 8.47
C THR A 119 -9.97 1.79 7.92
N LYS A 120 -10.47 0.57 8.14
CA LYS A 120 -11.83 0.16 7.69
C LYS A 120 -12.92 1.12 8.19
N LEU A 121 -12.81 1.58 9.43
CA LEU A 121 -13.74 2.56 10.02
C LEU A 121 -13.72 3.89 9.25
N TYR A 122 -12.52 4.43 8.99
CA TYR A 122 -12.36 5.69 8.28
C TYR A 122 -12.84 5.63 6.83
N VAL A 123 -12.59 4.51 6.15
CA VAL A 123 -13.10 4.24 4.79
C VAL A 123 -14.61 4.32 4.76
N VAL A 124 -15.29 3.66 5.70
CA VAL A 124 -16.77 3.66 5.76
C VAL A 124 -17.29 5.06 6.07
N GLU A 125 -16.71 5.76 7.04
CA GLU A 125 -17.17 7.10 7.43
C GLU A 125 -16.99 8.12 6.30
N MET A 126 -15.83 8.17 5.66
CA MET A 126 -15.59 9.12 4.58
C MET A 126 -16.42 8.80 3.33
N CYS A 127 -16.54 7.52 2.97
CA CYS A 127 -17.34 7.11 1.82
C CYS A 127 -18.83 7.45 2.05
N THR A 128 -19.36 7.23 3.26
CA THR A 128 -20.77 7.52 3.57
C THR A 128 -21.09 9.01 3.59
N GLN A 129 -20.18 9.87 4.04
CA GLN A 129 -20.36 11.33 4.02
C GLN A 129 -20.53 11.91 2.61
N GLY A 130 -19.97 11.26 1.59
CA GLY A 130 -20.11 11.65 0.19
C GLY A 130 -21.38 11.15 -0.49
N MET A 131 -22.15 10.25 0.14
CA MET A 131 -23.33 9.61 -0.46
C MET A 131 -24.61 10.45 -0.31
N HIS A 132 -25.60 10.15 -1.14
CA HIS A 132 -26.95 10.71 -1.00
C HIS A 132 -27.53 10.44 0.39
N TRP A 133 -28.27 11.41 0.93
CA TRP A 133 -28.72 11.41 2.33
C TRP A 133 -29.52 10.14 2.69
N GLU A 134 -30.33 9.59 1.79
CA GLU A 134 -31.08 8.35 2.03
C GLU A 134 -30.17 7.14 2.29
N LEU A 135 -29.10 6.98 1.52
CA LEU A 135 -28.12 5.89 1.72
C LEU A 135 -27.31 6.10 3.00
N TYR A 136 -26.98 7.36 3.31
CA TYR A 136 -26.32 7.71 4.57
C TYR A 136 -27.17 7.30 5.79
N TYR A 137 -28.47 7.61 5.81
CA TYR A 137 -29.36 7.25 6.92
C TYR A 137 -29.58 5.74 7.04
N ILE A 138 -29.69 5.01 5.93
CA ILE A 138 -29.80 3.54 5.96
C ILE A 138 -28.53 2.93 6.57
N LEU A 139 -27.35 3.38 6.13
CA LEU A 139 -26.08 2.86 6.63
C LEU A 139 -25.82 3.23 8.10
N GLN A 140 -26.20 4.43 8.54
CA GLN A 140 -26.15 4.82 9.95
C GLN A 140 -27.14 4.01 10.79
N GLY A 141 -28.34 3.73 10.27
CA GLY A 141 -29.34 2.89 10.94
C GLY A 141 -28.91 1.44 11.10
N ILE A 142 -28.14 0.89 10.15
CA ILE A 142 -27.52 -0.44 10.26
C ILE A 142 -26.35 -0.41 11.26
N LYS A 143 -25.50 0.63 11.20
CA LYS A 143 -24.39 0.82 12.15
C LYS A 143 -24.91 0.86 13.60
N LEU A 144 -25.98 1.60 13.86
CA LEU A 144 -26.61 1.69 15.18
C LEU A 144 -27.15 0.34 15.69
N ARG A 145 -27.69 -0.51 14.81
CA ARG A 145 -28.23 -1.83 15.19
C ARG A 145 -27.17 -2.89 15.44
N MET A 146 -25.93 -2.68 14.97
CA MET A 146 -24.83 -3.62 15.21
C MET A 146 -24.13 -3.40 16.55
N PHE A 147 -24.38 -2.26 17.21
CA PHE A 147 -23.79 -1.90 18.50
C PHE A 147 -24.82 -1.80 19.64
N ALA A 148 -26.10 -2.06 19.36
CA ALA A 148 -27.19 -2.17 20.34
C ALA A 148 -27.51 -3.65 20.58
#